data_AF-A0A9F2WHU7-F1
#
_entry.id   AF-A0A9F2WHU7-F1
#
_cell.length_a   1.000
_cell.length_b   1.000
_cell.length_c   1.000
_cell.angle_alpha   90.00
_cell.angle_beta   90.00
_cell.angle_gamma   90.00
#
_symmetry.space_group_name_H-M   'P 1'
#
loop_
_entity.id
_entity.type
_entity.pdbx_description
1 polymer ?
#
loop_
_entity_poly.entity_id
_entity_poly.type
_entity_poly.pdbx_seq_one_letter_code
_entity_poly.pdbx_strand_id
1 'polypeptide(L)'
;KFVSFLAVSLTTRVNVSSPPLLDDPLLNAIGEKYNKTAAQVALRFGIQRGVVVIPKSFNPERIRENFQIFDFSLTDEDMKDIEALNKNVRYVELLMWKDHPEYPFHEEY
;
A
#
# COMPACT_ATOMS: atom_id res chain seq x y z
N LYS A 1 36.44 6.42 -2.93
CA LYS A 1 35.55 5.75 -1.95
C LYS A 1 34.27 6.57 -1.84
N PHE A 2 33.25 6.31 -2.66
CA PHE A 2 32.08 7.20 -2.80
C PHE A 2 30.80 6.42 -3.15
N VAL A 3 30.45 5.40 -2.37
CA VAL A 3 29.11 4.79 -2.37
C VAL A 3 28.89 4.18 -0.98
N SER A 4 28.27 4.92 -0.04
CA SER A 4 27.70 4.29 1.18
C SER A 4 26.74 5.17 1.99
N PHE A 5 26.39 6.38 1.56
CA PHE A 5 25.50 7.25 2.34
C PHE A 5 24.00 7.07 2.03
N LEU A 6 23.63 6.44 0.90
CA LEU A 6 22.21 6.27 0.54
C LEU A 6 21.52 5.13 1.31
N ALA A 7 22.24 4.05 1.62
CA ALA A 7 21.63 2.85 2.22
C ALA A 7 21.17 3.08 3.68
N VAL A 8 21.88 3.91 4.44
CA VAL A 8 21.56 4.21 5.85
C VAL A 8 20.32 5.11 6.01
N SER A 9 19.94 5.85 4.96
CA SER A 9 18.82 6.80 4.99
C SER A 9 17.45 6.16 4.73
N LEU A 10 17.39 5.06 3.97
CA LEU A 10 16.13 4.41 3.62
C LEU A 10 15.64 3.46 4.73
N THR A 11 16.54 2.75 5.42
CA THR A 11 16.19 1.78 6.46
C THR A 11 15.60 2.40 7.73
N THR A 12 15.80 3.70 7.95
CA THR A 12 15.22 4.45 9.08
C THR A 12 13.86 5.07 8.77
N ARG A 13 13.46 5.12 7.49
CA ARG A 13 12.18 5.70 7.03
C ARG A 13 11.19 4.63 6.61
N VAL A 14 11.67 3.63 5.87
CA VAL A 14 10.84 2.61 5.23
C VAL A 14 11.22 1.24 5.77
N ASN A 15 10.21 0.46 6.16
CA ASN A 15 10.39 -0.93 6.53
C ASN A 15 10.61 -1.78 5.27
N VAL A 16 11.87 -1.98 4.92
CA VAL A 16 12.31 -2.76 3.75
C VAL A 16 12.14 -4.27 3.91
N SER A 17 11.79 -4.74 5.12
CA SER A 17 11.48 -6.17 5.34
C SER A 17 10.05 -6.52 4.95
N SER A 18 9.18 -5.53 4.78
CA SER A 18 7.83 -5.73 4.26
C SER A 18 7.87 -6.00 2.75
N PRO A 19 7.24 -7.09 2.26
CA PRO A 19 7.23 -7.41 0.84
C PRO A 19 6.48 -6.34 0.04
N PRO A 20 6.72 -6.16 -1.27
CA PRO A 20 5.95 -5.22 -2.08
C PRO A 20 4.45 -5.59 -2.12
N LEU A 21 3.58 -4.62 -1.83
CA LEU A 21 2.13 -4.85 -1.77
C LEU A 21 1.55 -5.35 -3.11
N LEU A 22 2.00 -4.78 -4.23
CA LEU A 22 1.43 -5.07 -5.55
C LEU A 22 1.83 -6.44 -6.10
N ASP A 23 2.80 -7.10 -5.47
CA ASP A 23 3.22 -8.46 -5.79
C ASP A 23 2.47 -9.51 -4.94
N ASP A 24 1.52 -9.07 -4.09
CA ASP A 24 0.73 -9.99 -3.26
C ASP A 24 -0.13 -10.93 -4.14
N PRO A 25 -0.05 -12.26 -3.94
CA PRO A 25 -0.72 -13.21 -4.80
C PRO A 25 -2.26 -13.12 -4.71
N LEU A 26 -2.81 -12.76 -3.55
CA LEU A 26 -4.25 -12.61 -3.39
C LEU A 26 -4.76 -11.38 -4.15
N LEU A 27 -4.05 -10.25 -4.05
CA LEU A 27 -4.42 -9.04 -4.81
C LEU A 27 -4.33 -9.27 -6.33
N ASN A 28 -3.34 -10.02 -6.79
CA ASN A 28 -3.22 -10.38 -8.20
C ASN A 28 -4.35 -11.33 -8.64
N ALA A 29 -4.66 -12.37 -7.85
CA ALA A 29 -5.76 -13.29 -8.15
C ALA A 29 -7.13 -12.60 -8.20
N ILE A 30 -7.40 -11.68 -7.27
CA ILE A 30 -8.61 -10.85 -7.29
C ILE A 30 -8.58 -9.92 -8.52
N GLY A 31 -7.41 -9.36 -8.88
CA GLY A 31 -7.24 -8.57 -10.10
C GLY A 31 -7.67 -9.33 -11.35
N GLU A 32 -7.20 -10.57 -11.50
CA GLU A 32 -7.54 -11.45 -12.62
C GLU A 32 -9.06 -11.68 -12.74
N LYS A 33 -9.77 -11.90 -11.63
CA LYS A 33 -11.24 -12.07 -11.59
C LYS A 33 -11.99 -10.90 -12.22
N TYR A 34 -11.47 -9.68 -12.11
CA TYR A 34 -12.08 -8.45 -12.62
C TYR A 34 -11.43 -7.91 -13.88
N ASN A 35 -10.40 -8.57 -14.42
CA ASN A 35 -9.53 -8.02 -15.47
C ASN A 35 -8.94 -6.65 -15.08
N LYS A 36 -8.41 -6.59 -13.85
CA LYS A 36 -7.81 -5.41 -13.21
C LYS A 36 -6.43 -5.75 -12.65
N THR A 37 -5.61 -4.73 -12.39
CA THR A 37 -4.31 -4.90 -11.74
C THR A 37 -4.46 -4.94 -10.22
N ALA A 38 -3.47 -5.50 -9.51
CA ALA A 38 -3.41 -5.47 -8.05
C ALA A 38 -3.49 -4.03 -7.49
N ALA A 39 -2.95 -3.05 -8.21
CA ALA A 39 -3.04 -1.64 -7.84
C ALA A 39 -4.49 -1.13 -7.88
N GLN A 40 -5.24 -1.47 -8.93
CA GLN A 40 -6.65 -1.11 -9.05
C GLN A 40 -7.50 -1.78 -7.96
N VAL A 41 -7.21 -3.04 -7.62
CA VAL A 41 -7.88 -3.75 -6.50
C VAL A 41 -7.62 -3.04 -5.17
N ALA A 42 -6.36 -2.71 -4.86
CA ALA A 42 -6.01 -2.00 -3.63
C ALA A 42 -6.67 -0.61 -3.53
N LEU A 43 -6.73 0.13 -4.64
CA LEU A 43 -7.40 1.42 -4.70
C LEU A 43 -8.92 1.28 -4.55
N ARG A 44 -9.52 0.29 -5.22
CA ARG A 44 -10.95 -0.01 -5.12
C ARG A 44 -11.34 -0.37 -3.69
N PHE A 45 -10.55 -1.20 -3.02
CA PHE A 45 -10.73 -1.57 -1.62
C PHE A 45 -10.80 -0.34 -0.71
N GLY A 46 -9.87 0.60 -0.87
CA GLY A 46 -9.85 1.86 -0.11
C GLY A 46 -11.13 2.68 -0.29
N ILE A 47 -11.51 2.97 -1.53
CA ILE A 47 -12.68 3.82 -1.79
C ILE A 47 -14.00 3.15 -1.41
N GLN A 48 -14.10 1.83 -1.56
CA GLN A 48 -15.34 1.09 -1.30
C GLN A 48 -15.68 1.04 0.20
N ARG A 49 -14.67 1.10 1.08
CA ARG A 49 -14.84 1.25 2.54
C ARG A 49 -14.89 2.72 3.01
N GLY A 50 -15.03 3.67 2.08
CA GLY A 50 -15.13 5.10 2.40
C GLY A 50 -13.81 5.80 2.72
N VAL A 51 -12.66 5.19 2.42
CA VAL A 51 -11.33 5.79 2.63
C VAL A 51 -10.83 6.43 1.33
N VAL A 52 -10.50 7.72 1.39
CA VAL A 52 -9.92 8.44 0.26
C VAL A 52 -8.50 7.94 -0.02
N VAL A 53 -8.19 7.69 -1.31
CA VAL A 53 -6.88 7.21 -1.77
C VAL A 53 -6.16 8.28 -2.60
N ILE A 54 -4.83 8.35 -2.47
CA ILE A 54 -3.97 9.33 -3.16
C ILE A 54 -2.82 8.66 -3.93
N PRO A 55 -3.09 7.83 -4.96
CA PRO A 55 -2.04 7.14 -5.71
C PRO A 55 -1.16 8.13 -6.47
N LYS A 56 0.15 8.06 -6.25
CA LYS A 56 1.13 8.85 -7.00
C LYS A 56 1.65 8.06 -8.19
N SER A 57 1.65 8.67 -9.38
CA SER A 57 2.34 8.16 -10.58
C SER A 57 2.78 9.33 -11.46
N PHE A 58 3.91 9.15 -12.16
CA PHE A 58 4.33 10.03 -13.26
C PHE A 58 4.22 9.35 -14.64
N ASN A 59 3.81 8.08 -14.67
CA ASN A 59 3.60 7.35 -15.92
C ASN A 59 2.14 7.55 -16.35
N PRO A 60 1.87 8.12 -17.54
CA PRO A 60 0.51 8.43 -18.00
C PRO A 60 -0.41 7.22 -18.08
N GLU A 61 0.11 6.05 -18.45
CA GLU A 61 -0.67 4.81 -18.55
C GLU A 61 -1.16 4.38 -17.17
N ARG A 62 -0.28 4.39 -16.15
CA ARG A 62 -0.64 4.12 -14.75
C ARG A 62 -1.57 5.17 -14.16
N ILE A 63 -1.44 6.44 -14.56
CA ILE A 63 -2.38 7.50 -14.12
C ILE A 63 -3.78 7.18 -14.61
N ARG A 64 -3.92 6.80 -15.89
CA ARG A 64 -5.21 6.39 -16.46
C ARG A 64 -5.71 5.10 -15.78
N GLU A 65 -4.85 4.10 -15.64
CA GLU A 65 -5.18 2.81 -15.00
C GLU A 65 -5.70 2.99 -13.56
N ASN A 66 -5.00 3.77 -12.74
CA ASN A 66 -5.38 4.03 -11.35
C ASN A 66 -6.76 4.70 -11.20
N PHE A 67 -7.24 5.38 -12.25
CA PHE A 67 -8.56 6.01 -12.26
C PHE A 67 -9.69 5.06 -12.70
N GLN A 68 -9.37 3.92 -13.34
CA GLN A 68 -10.32 2.90 -13.81
C GLN A 68 -10.75 1.96 -12.66
N ILE A 69 -11.24 2.55 -11.57
CA ILE A 69 -11.64 1.86 -10.33
C ILE A 69 -13.13 2.06 -9.97
N PHE A 70 -13.87 2.76 -10.83
CA PHE A 70 -15.29 3.07 -10.62
C PHE A 70 -16.22 2.20 -11.45
N ASP A 71 -15.68 1.45 -12.41
CA ASP A 71 -16.39 0.56 -13.33
C ASP A 71 -16.55 -0.88 -12.80
N PHE A 72 -16.06 -1.17 -11.59
CA PHE A 72 -16.25 -2.46 -10.91
C PHE A 72 -16.39 -2.28 -9.40
N SER A 73 -16.84 -3.33 -8.71
CA SER A 73 -16.92 -3.41 -7.26
C SER A 73 -16.43 -4.75 -6.75
N LEU A 74 -15.77 -4.73 -5.60
CA LEU A 74 -15.36 -5.95 -4.89
C LEU A 74 -16.59 -6.55 -4.20
N THR A 75 -16.70 -7.88 -4.18
CA THR A 75 -17.74 -8.54 -3.38
C THR A 75 -17.42 -8.45 -1.89
N ASP A 76 -18.40 -8.71 -1.03
CA ASP A 76 -18.16 -8.76 0.42
C ASP A 76 -17.11 -9.81 0.81
N GLU A 77 -17.00 -10.89 0.04
CA GLU A 77 -15.97 -11.92 0.23
C GLU A 77 -14.58 -11.39 -0.15
N ASP A 78 -14.43 -10.80 -1.32
CA ASP A 78 -13.15 -10.19 -1.72
C ASP A 78 -12.71 -9.10 -0.72
N MET A 79 -13.66 -8.30 -0.20
CA MET A 79 -13.38 -7.28 0.81
C MET A 79 -12.84 -7.90 2.11
N LYS A 80 -13.45 -8.99 2.58
CA LYS A 80 -12.99 -9.72 3.78
C LYS A 80 -11.62 -10.37 3.57
N ASP A 81 -11.40 -10.96 2.40
CA ASP A 81 -10.13 -11.60 2.06
C ASP A 81 -8.99 -10.58 2.04
N ILE A 82 -9.21 -9.40 1.44
CA ILE A 82 -8.23 -8.30 1.44
C ILE A 82 -8.00 -7.76 2.85
N GLU A 83 -9.04 -7.63 3.68
CA GLU A 83 -8.90 -7.18 5.07
C GLU A 83 -8.05 -8.15 5.91
N ALA A 84 -8.17 -9.46 5.65
CA ALA A 84 -7.37 -10.49 6.30
C ALA A 84 -5.87 -10.44 5.95
N LEU A 85 -5.47 -9.69 4.91
CA LEU A 85 -4.05 -9.44 4.61
C LEU A 85 -3.37 -8.50 5.61
N ASN A 86 -4.12 -7.85 6.50
CA ASN A 86 -3.56 -6.90 7.45
C ASN A 86 -2.54 -7.59 8.38
N LYS A 87 -1.28 -7.13 8.33
CA LYS A 87 -0.20 -7.61 9.21
C LYS A 87 0.06 -6.69 10.40
N ASN A 88 -0.68 -5.57 10.49
CA ASN A 88 -0.41 -4.47 11.42
C ASN A 88 1.05 -3.97 11.36
N VAL A 89 1.65 -4.02 10.16
CA VAL A 89 3.00 -3.52 9.88
C VAL A 89 2.89 -2.31 8.96
N ARG A 90 3.64 -1.24 9.28
CA ARG A 90 3.67 0.00 8.52
C ARG A 90 4.88 -0.02 7.57
N TYR A 91 4.67 0.31 6.30
CA TYR A 91 5.81 0.57 5.41
C TYR A 91 6.60 1.80 5.84
N VAL A 92 5.93 2.81 6.42
CA VAL A 92 6.54 4.07 6.85
C VAL A 92 6.44 4.16 8.37
N GLU A 93 7.52 3.80 9.05
CA GLU A 93 7.61 3.78 10.51
C GLU A 93 8.21 5.07 11.08
N LEU A 94 9.01 5.81 10.30
CA LEU A 94 9.68 7.04 10.78
C LEU A 94 10.52 6.83 12.05
N LEU A 95 11.20 5.68 12.17
CA LEU A 95 11.96 5.29 13.37
C LEU A 95 13.03 6.31 13.78
N MET A 96 13.51 7.14 12.85
CA MET A 96 14.39 8.28 13.15
C MET A 96 13.81 9.32 14.12
N TRP A 97 12.49 9.33 14.31
CA TRP A 97 11.79 10.24 15.22
C TRP A 97 11.14 9.50 16.39
N LYS A 98 11.50 8.24 16.63
CA LYS A 98 10.89 7.42 17.69
C LYS A 98 11.02 8.05 19.08
N ASP A 99 12.10 8.79 19.32
CA ASP A 99 12.36 9.43 20.62
C ASP A 99 11.64 10.78 20.79
N HIS A 100 10.90 11.25 19.77
CA HIS A 100 10.09 12.46 19.89
C HIS A 100 8.90 12.19 20.84
N PRO A 101 8.56 13.12 21.76
CA PRO A 101 7.44 12.92 22.71
C PRO A 101 6.11 12.63 22.01
N GLU A 102 5.87 13.27 20.87
CA GLU A 102 4.66 13.11 20.04
C GLU A 102 4.83 12.08 18.91
N TYR A 103 5.76 11.13 19.04
CA TYR A 103 5.90 10.09 18.02
C TYR A 103 4.61 9.25 17.95
N PRO A 104 3.91 9.21 16.81
CA PRO A 104 2.51 8.79 16.75
C PRO A 104 2.30 7.28 16.74
N PHE A 105 3.38 6.47 16.74
CA PHE A 105 3.29 5.02 16.59
C PHE A 105 3.78 4.24 17.82
N HIS A 106 3.83 4.89 19.00
CA HIS A 106 4.02 4.19 20.27
C HIS A 106 2.74 3.51 20.75
N GLU A 107 1.60 4.15 20.50
CA GLU A 107 0.27 3.64 20.86
C GLU A 107 -0.28 2.68 19.78
N GLU A 108 -1.32 1.94 20.15
CA GLU A 108 -1.90 0.89 19.29
C GLU A 108 -2.61 1.46 18.06
N TYR A 109 -3.37 2.56 18.20
CA TYR A 109 -4.11 3.22 17.11
C TYR A 109 -4.43 4.69 17.40
#